data_AF-A0A4R0QA99-F1
#
_entry.id   AF-A0A4R0QA99-F1
#
_cell.length_a   1.000
_cell.length_b   1.000
_cell.length_c   1.000
_cell.angle_alpha   90.00
_cell.angle_beta   90.00
_cell.angle_gamma   90.00
#
_symmetry.space_group_name_H-M   'P 1'
#
loop_
_entity.id
_entity.type
_entity.pdbx_description
1 polymer ?
#
loop_
_entity_poly.entity_id
_entity_poly.type
_entity_poly.pdbx_seq_one_letter_code
_entity_poly.pdbx_strand_id
1 'polypeptide(L)'
;MNKIIFHILFLLLSIISIKSTASDPGPSYSCLIPNEAVYTKWLKTDFAPGNPSWGPWQYYDTTGINYTVDYNQGDYPPCGYINPNFQFSQSGTCFVQKAPGVFVQGLYGEMHDLTSCNVPLDDSIYLLFGTSLFAIYFIRSKSLGYQKTVDS
;
A
#
# COMPACT_ATOMS: atom_id res chain seq x y z
N MET A 1 29.99 -45.81 0.15
CA MET A 1 29.34 -44.55 0.55
C MET A 1 28.00 -44.88 1.17
N ASN A 2 27.77 -44.55 2.45
CA ASN A 2 26.53 -44.91 3.15
C ASN A 2 25.34 -44.20 2.49
N LYS A 3 24.34 -44.98 2.05
CA LYS A 3 23.09 -44.48 1.44
C LYS A 3 22.40 -43.42 2.30
N ILE A 4 22.55 -43.53 3.62
CA ILE A 4 22.07 -42.57 4.61
C ILE A 4 22.71 -41.19 4.43
N ILE A 5 24.02 -41.11 4.20
CA ILE A 5 24.73 -39.84 4.01
C ILE A 5 24.25 -39.17 2.72
N PHE A 6 24.01 -39.95 1.66
CA PHE A 6 23.49 -39.43 0.40
C PHE A 6 22.09 -38.83 0.56
N HIS A 7 21.20 -39.48 1.31
CA HIS A 7 19.86 -38.95 1.59
C HIS A 7 19.88 -37.70 2.47
N ILE A 8 20.78 -37.64 3.47
CA ILE A 8 20.95 -36.44 4.31
C ILE A 8 21.48 -35.27 3.48
N LEU A 9 22.46 -35.51 2.60
CA LEU A 9 23.03 -34.48 1.73
C LEU A 9 21.98 -33.96 0.74
N PHE A 10 21.18 -34.86 0.16
CA PHE A 10 20.09 -34.51 -0.76
C PHE A 10 18.98 -33.71 -0.08
N LEU A 11 18.64 -34.05 1.17
CA LEU A 11 17.67 -33.30 1.97
C LEU A 11 18.20 -31.91 2.38
N LEU A 12 19.50 -31.78 2.70
CA LEU A 12 20.09 -30.47 2.95
C LEU A 12 20.10 -29.61 1.68
N LEU A 13 20.45 -30.19 0.52
CA LEU A 13 20.49 -29.49 -0.77
C LEU A 13 19.10 -29.05 -1.25
N SER A 14 18.03 -29.80 -0.92
CA SER A 14 16.65 -29.40 -1.24
C SER A 14 16.16 -28.24 -0.37
N ILE A 15 16.62 -28.14 0.88
CA ILE A 15 16.34 -26.98 1.76
C ILE A 15 17.08 -25.73 1.27
N ILE A 16 18.32 -25.88 0.78
CA ILE A 16 19.14 -24.78 0.26
C ILE A 16 18.62 -24.28 -1.11
N SER A 17 17.89 -25.11 -1.86
CA SER A 17 17.33 -24.76 -3.19
C SER A 17 16.03 -23.97 -3.13
N ILE A 18 15.54 -23.61 -1.94
CA ILE A 18 14.46 -22.64 -1.81
C ILE A 18 15.08 -21.27 -2.13
N LYS A 19 15.06 -20.92 -3.42
CA LYS A 19 15.38 -19.57 -3.90
C LYS A 19 14.68 -18.59 -2.97
N SER A 20 15.46 -17.66 -2.41
CA SER A 20 14.97 -16.54 -1.62
C SER A 20 13.90 -15.84 -2.44
N THR A 21 12.64 -16.13 -2.13
CA THR A 21 11.49 -15.47 -2.75
C THR A 21 11.37 -14.14 -2.04
N ALA A 22 11.13 -13.06 -2.78
CA ALA A 22 10.82 -11.79 -2.14
C ALA A 22 9.52 -12.01 -1.35
N SER A 23 9.63 -12.00 -0.02
CA SER A 23 8.49 -12.04 0.88
C SER A 23 7.94 -10.63 1.05
N ASP A 24 6.64 -10.53 1.31
CA ASP A 24 5.99 -9.25 1.63
C ASP A 24 6.79 -8.56 2.75
N PRO A 25 7.36 -7.38 2.49
CA PRO A 25 8.17 -6.69 3.47
C PRO A 25 7.33 -6.18 4.65
N GLY A 26 6.01 -6.07 4.50
CA GLY A 26 5.09 -5.53 5.50
C GLY A 26 4.73 -4.07 5.26
N PRO A 27 3.72 -3.54 5.97
CA PRO A 27 3.08 -2.26 5.65
C PRO A 27 3.94 -1.03 5.95
N SER A 28 4.96 -1.16 6.81
CA SER A 28 5.86 -0.06 7.16
C SER A 28 6.99 0.13 6.15
N TYR A 29 7.21 -0.82 5.24
CA TYR A 29 8.29 -0.74 4.27
C TYR A 29 7.83 -0.14 2.96
N SER A 30 8.73 0.61 2.34
CA SER A 30 8.43 1.32 1.11
C SER A 30 9.68 1.52 0.26
N CYS A 31 9.47 2.03 -0.95
CA CYS A 31 10.52 2.39 -1.87
C CYS A 31 10.52 3.90 -2.14
N LEU A 32 11.58 4.57 -1.70
CA LEU A 32 11.81 5.98 -1.94
C LEU A 32 12.53 6.16 -3.30
N ILE A 33 11.90 6.91 -4.21
CA ILE A 33 12.61 7.51 -5.35
C ILE A 33 12.98 8.94 -4.95
N PRO A 34 14.28 9.27 -4.80
CA PRO A 34 14.72 10.60 -4.39
C PRO A 34 14.12 11.70 -5.27
N ASN A 35 13.63 12.77 -4.63
CA ASN A 35 12.99 13.93 -5.28
C ASN A 35 11.70 13.62 -6.07
N GLU A 36 11.09 12.45 -5.88
CA GLU A 36 9.84 12.10 -6.56
C GLU A 36 8.76 11.70 -5.56
N ALA A 37 8.81 10.45 -5.09
CA ALA A 37 7.79 9.90 -4.22
C ALA A 37 8.29 8.67 -3.46
N VAL A 38 7.58 8.36 -2.37
CA VAL A 38 7.68 7.09 -1.65
C VAL A 38 6.52 6.20 -2.05
N TYR A 39 6.84 4.99 -2.54
CA TYR A 39 5.90 4.00 -3.03
C TYR A 39 5.70 2.90 -1.99
N THR A 40 4.45 2.64 -1.61
CA THR A 40 4.13 1.69 -0.52
C THR A 40 3.55 0.37 -1.02
N LYS A 41 3.06 0.33 -2.26
CA LYS A 41 2.45 -0.89 -2.80
C LYS A 41 3.51 -1.86 -3.30
N TRP A 42 3.73 -2.90 -2.50
CA TRP A 42 4.59 -4.01 -2.85
C TRP A 42 4.04 -4.79 -4.04
N LEU A 43 4.94 -5.13 -4.96
CA LEU A 43 4.69 -5.96 -6.12
C LEU A 43 5.45 -7.27 -5.94
N LYS A 44 4.73 -8.37 -5.74
CA LYS A 44 5.37 -9.69 -5.67
C LYS A 44 5.91 -10.07 -7.04
N THR A 45 7.23 -9.99 -7.22
CA THR A 45 7.94 -10.53 -8.38
C THR A 45 9.31 -11.05 -7.97
N ASP A 46 9.68 -12.22 -8.50
CA ASP A 46 10.98 -12.84 -8.21
C ASP A 46 12.11 -12.24 -9.06
N PHE A 47 11.76 -11.52 -10.13
CA PHE A 47 12.69 -10.93 -11.11
C PHE A 47 12.15 -9.62 -11.66
N ALA A 48 13.02 -8.66 -11.98
CA ALA A 48 12.66 -7.52 -12.80
C ALA A 48 12.44 -7.99 -14.25
N PRO A 49 11.25 -7.76 -14.85
CA PRO A 49 11.05 -7.89 -16.30
C PRO A 49 12.14 -7.14 -17.07
N GLY A 50 12.94 -7.87 -17.85
CA GLY A 50 14.03 -7.31 -18.66
C GLY A 50 15.45 -7.53 -18.13
N ASN A 51 15.65 -7.95 -16.87
CA ASN A 51 16.96 -8.39 -16.39
C ASN A 51 16.86 -9.48 -15.30
N PRO A 52 16.96 -10.76 -15.66
CA PRO A 52 16.87 -11.87 -14.71
C PRO A 52 18.02 -11.91 -13.69
N SER A 53 19.08 -11.11 -13.89
CA SER A 53 20.18 -10.96 -12.92
C SER A 53 19.83 -10.01 -11.77
N TRP A 54 18.73 -9.27 -11.85
CA TRP A 54 18.27 -8.37 -10.79
C TRP A 54 17.37 -9.11 -9.81
N GLY A 55 17.84 -10.20 -9.19
CA GLY A 55 17.00 -10.97 -8.27
C GLY A 55 17.74 -11.47 -7.03
N PRO A 56 17.05 -11.63 -5.89
CA PRO A 56 15.71 -11.13 -5.53
C PRO A 56 15.78 -9.77 -4.81
N TRP A 57 14.99 -8.79 -5.25
CA TRP A 57 14.87 -7.45 -4.63
C TRP A 57 13.43 -7.15 -4.24
N GLN A 58 13.23 -6.07 -3.47
CA GLN A 58 11.89 -5.58 -3.15
C GLN A 58 11.36 -4.69 -4.27
N TYR A 59 10.22 -5.07 -4.83
CA TYR A 59 9.59 -4.40 -5.97
C TYR A 59 8.30 -3.71 -5.54
N TYR A 60 8.04 -2.57 -6.16
CA TYR A 60 6.87 -1.74 -5.89
C TYR A 60 6.24 -1.28 -7.20
N ASP A 61 4.96 -0.94 -7.17
CA ASP A 61 4.26 -0.33 -8.30
C ASP A 61 3.73 1.07 -7.98
N THR A 62 3.24 1.78 -9.00
CA THR A 62 2.74 3.15 -8.90
C THR A 62 1.25 3.24 -8.55
N THR A 63 0.55 2.12 -8.46
CA THR A 63 -0.92 2.07 -8.31
C THR A 63 -1.41 2.17 -6.85
N GLY A 64 -0.48 2.18 -5.90
CA GLY A 64 -0.75 2.34 -4.47
C GLY A 64 -0.86 3.79 -4.00
N ILE A 65 -0.95 3.96 -2.68
CA ILE A 65 -0.75 5.25 -2.04
C ILE A 65 0.73 5.62 -2.17
N ASN A 66 0.98 6.82 -2.70
CA ASN A 66 2.32 7.37 -2.85
C ASN A 66 2.39 8.68 -2.06
N TYR A 67 3.51 8.89 -1.37
CA TYR A 67 3.76 10.14 -0.64
C TYR A 67 4.75 11.00 -1.42
N THR A 68 4.42 12.27 -1.61
CA THR A 68 5.34 13.22 -2.26
C THR A 68 6.50 13.54 -1.31
N VAL A 69 7.71 13.56 -1.85
CA VAL A 69 8.90 13.84 -1.06
C VAL A 69 9.10 15.35 -0.94
N ASP A 70 9.19 15.87 0.29
CA ASP A 70 9.59 17.25 0.55
C ASP A 70 10.66 17.30 1.66
N TYR A 71 11.90 17.56 1.26
CA TYR A 71 13.06 17.64 2.17
C TYR A 71 13.08 18.90 3.03
N ASN A 72 12.28 19.91 2.70
CA ASN A 72 12.30 21.22 3.36
C ASN A 72 11.31 21.33 4.53
N GLN A 73 10.39 20.37 4.67
CA GLN A 73 9.44 20.33 5.80
C GLN A 73 10.14 19.90 7.08
N GLY A 74 9.58 20.19 8.25
CA GLY A 74 10.07 19.63 9.52
C GLY A 74 9.62 18.18 9.72
N ASP A 75 9.60 17.74 10.97
CA ASP A 75 9.16 16.39 11.39
C ASP A 75 7.67 16.11 11.11
N TYR A 76 6.89 17.15 10.81
CA TYR A 76 5.44 17.10 10.60
C TYR A 76 5.04 17.72 9.25
N PRO A 77 5.36 17.06 8.12
CA PRO A 77 4.92 17.54 6.82
C PRO A 77 3.39 17.46 6.68
N PRO A 78 2.79 18.23 5.76
CA PRO A 78 1.37 18.12 5.44
C PRO A 78 0.97 16.70 5.03
N CYS A 79 -0.31 16.37 5.19
CA CYS A 79 -0.88 15.11 4.72
C CYS A 79 -0.50 14.83 3.24
N GLY A 80 -0.06 13.60 2.96
CA GLY A 80 0.37 13.19 1.60
C GLY A 80 1.82 13.54 1.27
N TYR A 81 2.53 14.24 2.16
CA TYR A 81 3.96 14.50 2.04
C TYR A 81 4.74 13.69 3.06
N ILE A 82 5.98 13.38 2.70
CA ILE A 82 6.95 12.75 3.58
C ILE A 82 8.26 13.54 3.52
N ASN A 83 8.84 13.81 4.68
CA ASN A 83 10.23 14.23 4.76
C ASN A 83 11.10 13.00 5.05
N PRO A 84 11.82 12.47 4.04
CA PRO A 84 12.62 11.27 4.22
C PRO A 84 13.81 11.48 5.18
N ASN A 85 14.19 12.71 5.51
CA ASN A 85 15.27 12.96 6.49
C ASN A 85 14.87 12.56 7.93
N PHE A 86 13.58 12.54 8.23
CA PHE A 86 13.05 12.26 9.57
C PHE A 86 12.17 11.01 9.61
N GLN A 87 11.43 10.77 8.52
CA GLN A 87 10.38 9.74 8.48
C GLN A 87 10.77 8.50 7.68
N PHE A 88 12.03 8.38 7.22
CA PHE A 88 12.46 7.25 6.41
C PHE A 88 13.82 6.70 6.85
N SER A 89 13.86 5.41 7.19
CA SER A 89 15.08 4.70 7.56
C SER A 89 15.50 3.76 6.43
N GLN A 90 16.57 4.13 5.71
CA GLN A 90 17.06 3.34 4.58
C GLN A 90 17.73 2.03 5.05
N SER A 91 17.36 0.91 4.43
CA SER A 91 17.93 -0.41 4.69
C SER A 91 18.42 -1.15 3.43
N GLY A 92 18.18 -0.63 2.22
CA GLY A 92 18.71 -1.24 1.01
C GLY A 92 18.26 -0.59 -0.30
N THR A 93 18.15 -1.43 -1.32
CA THR A 93 17.72 -1.06 -2.68
C THR A 93 16.36 -1.69 -2.99
N CYS A 94 15.51 -0.94 -3.67
CA CYS A 94 14.23 -1.40 -4.21
C CYS A 94 14.07 -0.97 -5.67
N PHE A 95 13.05 -1.48 -6.34
CA PHE A 95 12.71 -1.09 -7.70
C PHE A 95 11.22 -0.76 -7.82
N VAL A 96 10.90 0.34 -8.50
CA VAL A 96 9.52 0.77 -8.76
C VAL A 96 9.18 0.58 -10.23
N GLN A 97 8.09 -0.13 -10.51
CA GLN A 97 7.54 -0.28 -11.85
C GLN A 97 6.76 0.98 -12.25
N LYS A 98 7.36 1.84 -13.07
CA LYS A 98 6.71 3.08 -13.56
C LYS A 98 5.75 2.82 -14.72
N ALA A 99 6.09 1.84 -15.55
CA ALA A 99 5.30 1.38 -16.67
C ALA A 99 5.57 -0.13 -16.89
N PRO A 100 4.74 -0.84 -17.67
CA PRO A 100 4.98 -2.25 -17.97
C PRO A 100 6.40 -2.47 -18.51
N GLY A 101 7.20 -3.25 -17.79
CA GLY A 101 8.61 -3.53 -18.12
C GLY A 101 9.62 -2.42 -17.83
N VAL A 102 9.21 -1.28 -17.25
CA VAL A 102 10.11 -0.16 -16.93
C VAL A 102 10.24 -0.02 -15.41
N PHE A 103 11.43 -0.31 -14.90
CA PHE A 103 11.77 -0.25 -13.48
C PHE A 103 12.79 0.85 -13.21
N VAL A 104 12.57 1.60 -12.14
CA VAL A 104 13.50 2.61 -11.64
C VAL A 104 14.00 2.16 -10.28
N GLN A 105 15.32 2.23 -10.08
CA GLN A 105 15.93 1.89 -8.80
C GLN A 105 15.67 2.99 -7.77
N GLY A 106 15.32 2.58 -6.56
CA GLY A 106 15.10 3.44 -5.40
C GLY A 106 15.83 2.95 -4.15
N LEU A 107 15.53 3.62 -3.05
CA LEU A 107 16.04 3.31 -1.72
C LEU A 107 14.96 2.54 -0.96
N TYR A 108 15.26 1.30 -0.55
CA TYR A 108 14.38 0.50 0.29
C TYR A 108 14.55 0.92 1.74
N GLY A 109 13.45 1.04 2.47
CA GLY A 109 13.50 1.47 3.86
C GLY A 109 12.16 1.40 4.55
N GLU A 110 12.20 1.66 5.85
CA GLU A 110 11.04 1.70 6.71
C GLU A 110 10.56 3.15 6.88
N MET A 111 9.24 3.36 6.81
CA MET A 111 8.61 4.64 7.11
C MET A 111 8.22 4.68 8.58
N HIS A 112 8.54 5.79 9.22
CA HIS A 112 8.15 6.08 10.61
C HIS A 112 7.41 7.41 10.68
N ASP A 113 6.61 7.58 11.72
CA ASP A 113 5.97 8.86 12.06
C ASP A 113 5.16 9.49 10.91
N LEU A 114 4.49 8.65 10.10
CA LEU A 114 3.59 9.12 9.06
C LEU A 114 2.44 9.91 9.71
N THR A 115 2.32 11.17 9.32
CA THR A 115 1.22 12.01 9.79
C THR A 115 -0.09 11.46 9.23
N SER A 116 -0.89 10.84 10.10
CA SER A 116 -2.21 10.35 9.71
C SER A 116 -3.10 11.53 9.34
N CYS A 117 -3.65 11.48 8.13
CA CYS A 117 -4.61 12.46 7.71
C CYS A 117 -5.93 12.16 8.42
N ASN A 118 -6.24 12.91 9.48
CA ASN A 118 -7.63 13.05 9.91
C ASN A 118 -8.36 13.76 8.78
N VAL A 119 -8.93 12.98 7.86
CA VAL A 119 -9.95 13.50 6.95
C VAL A 119 -11.10 13.90 7.87
N PRO A 120 -11.45 15.19 8.01
CA PRO A 120 -12.68 15.53 8.69
C PRO A 120 -13.77 14.79 7.92
N LEU A 121 -14.52 13.89 8.58
CA LEU A 121 -15.76 13.41 7.98
C LEU A 121 -16.55 14.67 7.65
N ASP A 122 -16.69 14.94 6.37
CA ASP A 122 -17.31 16.17 5.89
C ASP A 122 -18.69 16.26 6.55
N ASP A 123 -18.95 17.35 7.30
CA ASP A 123 -20.17 17.54 8.08
C ASP A 123 -21.43 17.37 7.21
N SER A 124 -21.25 17.54 5.88
CA SER A 124 -22.21 17.24 4.84
C SER A 124 -22.75 15.79 4.88
N ILE A 125 -21.97 14.78 5.28
CA ILE A 125 -22.40 13.38 5.39
C ILE A 125 -23.47 13.21 6.48
N TYR A 126 -23.32 13.86 7.62
CA TYR A 126 -24.32 13.82 8.69
C TYR A 126 -25.60 14.54 8.27
N LEU A 127 -25.47 15.65 7.55
CA LEU A 127 -26.60 16.39 7.00
C LEU A 127 -27.34 15.59 5.91
N LEU A 128 -26.59 14.87 5.06
CA LEU A 128 -27.13 14.03 3.99
C LEU A 128 -27.83 12.79 4.55
N PHE A 129 -27.28 12.18 5.60
CA PHE A 129 -27.95 11.10 6.34
C PHE A 129 -29.22 11.59 7.04
N GLY A 130 -29.17 12.74 7.70
CA GLY A 130 -30.32 13.34 8.39
C GLY A 130 -31.46 13.70 7.44
N THR A 131 -31.15 14.35 6.32
CA THR A 131 -32.13 14.71 5.28
C THR A 131 -32.72 13.48 4.59
N SER A 132 -31.92 12.42 4.38
CA SER A 132 -32.40 11.14 3.84
C SER A 132 -33.40 10.47 4.77
N LEU A 133 -33.11 10.43 6.08
CA LEU A 133 -34.05 9.90 7.08
C LEU A 133 -35.35 10.70 7.13
N PHE A 134 -35.25 12.04 7.09
CA PHE A 134 -36.41 12.92 7.08
C PHE A 134 -37.26 12.72 5.81
N ALA A 135 -36.64 12.60 4.65
CA ALA A 135 -37.32 12.33 3.38
C ALA A 135 -38.03 10.97 3.39
N ILE A 136 -37.38 9.92 3.89
CA ILE A 136 -37.99 8.58 4.03
C ILE A 136 -39.19 8.63 4.97
N TYR A 137 -39.08 9.33 6.10
CA TYR A 137 -40.19 9.53 7.02
C TYR A 137 -41.38 10.23 6.35
N PHE A 138 -41.13 11.31 5.61
CA PHE A 138 -42.17 12.07 4.92
C PHE A 138 -42.86 11.29 3.80
N ILE A 139 -42.10 10.49 3.04
CA ILE A 139 -42.66 9.62 2.00
C ILE A 139 -43.55 8.55 2.64
N ARG A 140 -43.10 7.93 3.74
CA ARG A 140 -43.89 6.92 4.46
C ARG A 140 -45.17 7.50 5.07
N SER A 141 -45.12 8.69 5.66
CA SER A 141 -46.30 9.32 6.27
C SER A 141 -47.35 9.72 5.23
N LYS A 142 -46.95 10.18 4.04
CA LYS A 142 -47.88 10.46 2.94
C LYS A 142 -48.45 9.20 2.28
N SER A 143 -47.64 8.15 2.13
CA SER A 143 -48.10 6.85 1.60
C SER A 143 -49.21 6.23 2.46
N LEU A 144 -49.06 6.29 3.79
CA LEU A 144 -50.09 5.80 4.74
C LEU A 144 -51.34 6.69 4.80
N GLY A 145 -51.22 7.99 4.49
CA GLY A 145 -52.36 8.90 4.40
C GLY A 145 -53.23 8.68 3.16
N TYR A 146 -52.63 8.30 2.04
CA TYR A 146 -53.32 8.09 0.77
C TYR A 146 -54.18 6.82 0.76
N GLN A 147 -53.75 5.77 1.47
CA GLN A 147 -54.54 4.55 1.63
C GLN A 147 -55.84 4.77 2.40
N LYS A 148 -55.86 5.73 3.33
CA LYS A 148 -57.05 6.01 4.16
C LYS A 148 -58.17 6.72 3.39
N THR A 149 -57.87 7.35 2.26
CA THR A 149 -58.83 8.08 1.41
C THR A 149 -59.41 7.26 0.25
N VAL A 150 -58.87 6.07 -0.03
CA VAL A 150 -59.39 5.17 -1.08
C VAL A 150 -60.41 4.17 -0.54
N ASP A 151 -60.42 3.96 0.79
CA ASP A 151 -61.35 3.05 1.49
C ASP A 151 -62.56 3.76 2.14
N SER A 152 -62.87 5.01 1.76
CA SER A 152 -64.06 5.78 2.20
C SER A 152 -64.96 6.10 1.02
#